data_AF-I7BQN4-F1
#
_entry.id   AF-I7BQN4-F1
#
_cell.length_a   1.000
_cell.length_b   1.000
_cell.length_c   1.000
_cell.angle_alpha   90.00
_cell.angle_beta   90.00
_cell.angle_gamma   90.00
#
_symmetry.space_group_name_H-M   'P 1'
#
loop_
_entity.id
_entity.type
_entity.pdbx_description
1 polymer ?
#
loop_
_entity_poly.entity_id
_entity_poly.type
_entity_poly.pdbx_seq_one_letter_code
_entity_poly.pdbx_strand_id
1 'polypeptide(L)'
;MGATSGTATPAHSLAASDGTDDSYVDVTENMSVWDRSVLSLRTDSSASGAVTVDNLVLDAQTPRGDVSSGDLNRPTLAVFQTGNEVTLSFGDGVDTSNIPTDDAQLLTAHLEEEASATPTTGRELLSELSNENIDNLNQNASFTDKRITLSGDQELTVTPDKPGHYVYVLATGGNLSTSNGDLEISGETTVLGVEQLAAQDSPSDVTVSPTSPEPGDEVTFDVNATELEGDTSHAVAVYDKSTFTTSQMTVNISEQLSTDLSGENVTIKHEIKEFNGIQNIEDNVSVFNQRIGEQTGTGLTQFGDVVSFIANEGNVDGIETDVTGETTLNASTTAVKASPETAVTVETYQNWTEGDYRWVHIATGSSSDALQVNTGTVTIEDYTSGDDDGGGGGGGDGGFVDEPDGDTSDGNESEQQQPNAAIAIDPNPATVNETVTFSATKSTDETQDSVDYEWKINNGTFEGKTVTRTFNEPGEYPVELTVRTEAGETDTATATLTVEKDTETEPDGPDQPDEPEDDSGFPIPGFGVGVAIAALLSVALLLSRRQT
;
A
#
# COMPACT_ATOMS: atom_id res chain seq x y z
N MET A 1 -23.70 -69.54 -30.34
CA MET A 1 -23.56 -68.08 -30.55
C MET A 1 -23.98 -67.41 -29.26
N GLY A 2 -23.05 -66.79 -28.56
CA GLY A 2 -23.30 -66.09 -27.30
C GLY A 2 -22.07 -65.23 -27.00
N ALA A 3 -22.23 -63.93 -27.15
CA ALA A 3 -21.21 -62.92 -26.92
C ALA A 3 -21.31 -62.38 -25.49
N THR A 4 -20.17 -62.16 -24.88
CA THR A 4 -19.96 -61.58 -23.54
C THR A 4 -19.89 -60.05 -23.64
N SER A 5 -20.72 -59.35 -22.87
CA SER A 5 -20.69 -57.90 -22.71
C SER A 5 -19.95 -57.51 -21.42
N GLY A 6 -18.97 -56.61 -21.55
CA GLY A 6 -18.26 -55.99 -20.43
C GLY A 6 -19.12 -54.97 -19.69
N THR A 7 -18.88 -54.87 -18.38
CA THR A 7 -19.51 -53.89 -17.49
C THR A 7 -18.56 -52.71 -17.28
N ALA A 8 -19.00 -51.53 -17.71
CA ALA A 8 -18.40 -50.24 -17.36
C ALA A 8 -18.82 -49.85 -15.93
N THR A 9 -17.86 -49.34 -15.17
CA THR A 9 -18.04 -48.69 -13.86
C THR A 9 -18.73 -47.34 -14.05
N PRO A 10 -19.76 -46.97 -13.25
CA PRO A 10 -20.47 -45.72 -13.45
C PRO A 10 -19.64 -44.52 -12.96
N ALA A 11 -19.60 -43.48 -13.78
CA ALA A 11 -19.14 -42.14 -13.41
C ALA A 11 -20.06 -41.56 -12.32
N HIS A 12 -19.48 -41.03 -11.25
CA HIS A 12 -20.23 -40.31 -10.22
C HIS A 12 -20.59 -38.92 -10.74
N SER A 13 -21.89 -38.71 -10.90
CA SER A 13 -22.53 -37.41 -11.19
C SER A 13 -22.50 -36.57 -9.92
N LEU A 14 -21.83 -35.41 -9.97
CA LEU A 14 -21.98 -34.35 -8.96
C LEU A 14 -23.38 -33.75 -9.12
N ALA A 15 -24.26 -33.96 -8.14
CA ALA A 15 -25.56 -33.34 -8.05
C ALA A 15 -25.54 -32.32 -6.92
N ALA A 16 -25.97 -31.10 -7.22
CA ALA A 16 -26.23 -30.06 -6.24
C ALA A 16 -27.45 -30.38 -5.38
N SER A 17 -27.32 -30.25 -4.05
CA SER A 17 -28.31 -29.75 -3.06
C SER A 17 -28.05 -30.42 -1.69
N ASP A 18 -27.61 -29.68 -0.69
CA ASP A 18 -28.43 -29.08 0.38
C ASP A 18 -27.57 -28.02 1.10
N GLY A 19 -28.17 -27.04 1.78
CA GLY A 19 -27.48 -25.86 2.35
C GLY A 19 -26.50 -26.10 3.53
N THR A 20 -25.62 -27.10 3.41
CA THR A 20 -24.54 -27.49 4.31
C THR A 20 -23.32 -28.05 3.56
N ASP A 21 -23.22 -27.89 2.23
CA ASP A 21 -22.18 -28.54 1.40
C ASP A 21 -20.89 -27.70 1.30
N ASP A 22 -19.79 -28.30 1.76
CA ASP A 22 -18.41 -27.90 1.47
C ASP A 22 -18.17 -27.88 -0.04
N SER A 23 -18.32 -26.71 -0.67
CA SER A 23 -17.98 -26.57 -2.08
C SER A 23 -16.47 -26.52 -2.28
N TYR A 24 -15.98 -27.28 -3.26
CA TYR A 24 -14.63 -27.20 -3.78
C TYR A 24 -14.72 -26.63 -5.18
N VAL A 25 -13.70 -25.87 -5.58
CA VAL A 25 -13.61 -25.31 -6.92
C VAL A 25 -12.39 -25.89 -7.60
N ASP A 26 -12.61 -26.60 -8.70
CA ASP A 26 -11.53 -27.10 -9.55
C ASP A 26 -10.81 -25.90 -10.19
N VAL A 27 -9.50 -25.83 -10.02
CA VAL A 27 -8.62 -24.78 -10.57
C VAL A 27 -7.83 -25.32 -11.76
N THR A 28 -7.44 -26.58 -11.71
CA THR A 28 -6.85 -27.32 -12.84
C THR A 28 -7.43 -28.73 -12.90
N GLU A 29 -7.10 -29.50 -13.94
CA GLU A 29 -7.54 -30.91 -14.05
C GLU A 29 -7.12 -31.78 -12.85
N ASN A 30 -6.09 -31.38 -12.10
CA ASN A 30 -5.55 -32.15 -10.96
C ASN A 30 -5.55 -31.35 -9.65
N MET A 31 -6.17 -30.17 -9.61
CA MET A 31 -6.16 -29.33 -8.41
C MET A 31 -7.53 -28.73 -8.13
N SER A 32 -8.02 -28.97 -6.92
CA SER A 32 -9.23 -28.36 -6.37
C SER A 32 -8.87 -27.47 -5.18
N VAL A 33 -9.67 -26.44 -4.93
CA VAL A 33 -9.49 -25.50 -3.84
C VAL A 33 -10.75 -25.48 -3.00
N TRP A 34 -10.63 -25.67 -1.68
CA TRP A 34 -11.74 -25.52 -0.76
C TRP A 34 -12.26 -24.08 -0.82
N ASP A 35 -13.58 -23.87 -0.94
CA ASP A 35 -14.16 -22.53 -1.17
C ASP A 35 -13.81 -21.52 -0.06
N ARG A 36 -13.60 -22.01 1.18
CA ARG A 36 -13.17 -21.23 2.35
C ARG A 36 -11.65 -21.11 2.53
N SER A 37 -10.85 -21.66 1.62
CA SER A 37 -9.37 -21.61 1.68
C SER A 37 -8.77 -20.20 1.79
N VAL A 38 -9.51 -19.17 1.36
CA VAL A 38 -9.08 -17.76 1.44
C VAL A 38 -9.23 -17.17 2.85
N LEU A 39 -10.00 -17.83 3.72
CA LEU A 39 -10.23 -17.43 5.11
C LEU A 39 -9.53 -18.35 6.11
N SER A 40 -8.83 -19.39 5.64
CA SER A 40 -8.60 -20.58 6.43
C SER A 40 -7.22 -20.73 7.02
N LEU A 41 -6.20 -19.99 6.61
CA LEU A 41 -4.87 -20.09 7.23
C LEU A 41 -4.35 -18.71 7.53
N ARG A 42 -3.94 -18.48 8.78
CA ARG A 42 -3.45 -17.19 9.29
C ARG A 42 -2.22 -17.39 10.14
N THR A 43 -1.22 -16.55 9.93
CA THR A 43 -0.08 -16.45 10.84
C THR A 43 -0.47 -15.70 12.11
N ASP A 44 -0.05 -16.20 13.25
CA ASP A 44 -0.09 -15.47 14.51
C ASP A 44 0.99 -14.37 14.50
N SER A 45 0.57 -13.13 14.29
CA SER A 45 1.44 -11.95 14.26
C SER A 45 2.08 -11.63 15.62
N SER A 46 1.63 -12.24 16.71
CA SER A 46 2.23 -12.09 18.04
C SER A 46 3.49 -12.95 18.24
N ALA A 47 3.93 -13.66 17.20
CA ALA A 47 5.17 -14.43 17.20
C ALA A 47 6.38 -13.60 17.67
N SER A 48 7.29 -14.26 18.39
CA SER A 48 8.46 -13.60 18.98
C SER A 48 9.32 -12.93 17.90
N GLY A 49 9.71 -11.68 18.14
CA GLY A 49 10.58 -10.91 17.24
C GLY A 49 9.89 -10.37 15.97
N ALA A 50 8.59 -10.60 15.80
CA ALA A 50 7.85 -10.05 14.66
C ALA A 50 7.75 -8.52 14.77
N VAL A 51 7.95 -7.85 13.63
CA VAL A 51 7.69 -6.43 13.46
C VAL A 51 6.26 -6.29 12.93
N THR A 52 5.39 -5.68 13.72
CA THR A 52 3.95 -5.63 13.42
C THR A 52 3.43 -4.21 13.25
N VAL A 53 2.52 -4.05 12.29
CA VAL A 53 1.78 -2.81 12.05
C VAL A 53 0.29 -3.12 12.12
N ASP A 54 -0.44 -2.30 12.87
CA ASP A 54 -1.90 -2.37 12.95
C ASP A 54 -2.51 -2.05 11.58
N ASN A 55 -3.43 -2.89 11.11
CA ASN A 55 -4.07 -2.73 9.81
C ASN A 55 -5.39 -1.93 9.93
N LEU A 56 -5.90 -1.45 8.81
CA LEU A 56 -7.28 -0.99 8.71
C LEU A 56 -8.26 -2.15 8.92
N VAL A 57 -9.54 -1.83 9.15
CA VAL A 57 -10.60 -2.84 9.28
C VAL A 57 -10.93 -3.40 7.91
N LEU A 58 -10.49 -4.63 7.65
CA LEU A 58 -10.64 -5.29 6.36
C LEU A 58 -11.78 -6.33 6.38
N ASP A 59 -12.82 -6.11 5.57
CA ASP A 59 -13.94 -7.03 5.37
C ASP A 59 -13.94 -7.61 3.94
N ALA A 60 -14.57 -8.76 3.76
CA ALA A 60 -14.84 -9.32 2.44
C ALA A 60 -16.25 -9.87 2.36
N GLN A 61 -16.93 -9.57 1.25
CA GLN A 61 -18.31 -9.97 1.01
C GLN A 61 -18.39 -10.83 -0.25
N THR A 62 -19.12 -11.93 -0.17
CA THR A 62 -19.37 -12.83 -1.31
C THR A 62 -20.87 -13.10 -1.43
N PRO A 63 -21.38 -13.54 -2.60
CA PRO A 63 -22.82 -13.64 -2.85
C PRO A 63 -23.55 -14.68 -1.98
N ARG A 64 -22.81 -15.60 -1.35
CA ARG A 64 -23.38 -16.59 -0.42
C ARG A 64 -23.75 -16.00 0.94
N GLY A 65 -23.22 -14.83 1.30
CA GLY A 65 -23.38 -14.28 2.66
C GLY A 65 -22.71 -15.14 3.76
N ASP A 66 -21.94 -16.16 3.36
CA ASP A 66 -21.23 -17.08 4.26
C ASP A 66 -19.98 -16.46 4.88
N VAL A 67 -19.50 -15.34 4.33
CA VAL A 67 -18.65 -14.40 5.07
C VAL A 67 -19.63 -13.46 5.78
N SER A 68 -19.97 -13.80 7.01
CA SER A 68 -20.85 -12.97 7.82
C SER A 68 -20.12 -11.68 8.20
N SER A 69 -20.12 -10.65 7.34
CA SER A 69 -19.75 -9.25 7.68
C SER A 69 -18.70 -9.13 8.80
N GLY A 70 -17.57 -9.79 8.61
CA GLY A 70 -16.72 -10.23 9.70
C GLY A 70 -15.31 -10.29 9.21
N ASP A 71 -14.47 -9.49 9.86
CA ASP A 71 -13.08 -9.19 9.53
C ASP A 71 -12.39 -10.36 8.83
N LEU A 72 -11.65 -10.09 7.76
CA LEU A 72 -10.74 -11.03 7.10
C LEU A 72 -9.62 -11.58 8.02
N ASN A 73 -9.73 -11.25 9.32
CA ASN A 73 -8.88 -11.59 10.45
C ASN A 73 -7.42 -11.23 10.17
N ARG A 74 -7.21 -10.03 9.62
CA ARG A 74 -5.90 -9.41 9.41
C ARG A 74 -5.81 -8.06 10.14
N PRO A 75 -6.02 -8.03 11.47
CA PRO A 75 -5.93 -6.79 12.25
C PRO A 75 -4.51 -6.22 12.28
N THR A 76 -3.51 -7.03 11.90
CA THR A 76 -2.11 -6.64 11.88
C THR A 76 -1.40 -7.26 10.69
N LEU A 77 -0.45 -6.54 10.14
CA LEU A 77 0.55 -7.03 9.19
C LEU A 77 1.86 -7.29 9.94
N ALA A 78 2.59 -8.32 9.55
CA ALA A 78 3.78 -8.75 10.28
C ALA A 78 4.92 -9.15 9.34
N VAL A 79 6.14 -8.74 9.70
CA VAL A 79 7.40 -9.29 9.18
C VAL A 79 8.04 -10.08 10.30
N PHE A 80 8.28 -11.37 10.07
CA PHE A 80 8.69 -12.31 11.09
C PHE A 80 10.21 -12.43 11.16
N GLN A 81 10.73 -12.70 12.34
CA GLN A 81 12.16 -12.94 12.50
C GLN A 81 12.52 -14.37 12.09
N THR A 82 13.59 -14.54 11.31
CA THR A 82 14.10 -15.87 10.95
C THR A 82 14.52 -16.67 12.18
N GLY A 83 14.40 -17.99 12.08
CA GLY A 83 14.70 -18.93 13.15
C GLY A 83 13.68 -18.96 14.30
N ASN A 84 12.71 -18.04 14.34
CA ASN A 84 11.61 -18.06 15.30
C ASN A 84 10.42 -18.85 14.79
N GLU A 85 9.73 -19.55 15.69
CA GLU A 85 8.51 -20.29 15.38
C GLU A 85 7.35 -19.32 15.14
N VAL A 86 6.61 -19.55 14.05
CA VAL A 86 5.38 -18.86 13.69
C VAL A 86 4.25 -19.87 13.64
N THR A 87 3.18 -19.56 14.37
CA THR A 87 1.97 -20.38 14.36
C THR A 87 1.10 -20.02 13.18
N LEU A 88 0.62 -21.02 12.45
CA LEU A 88 -0.40 -20.94 11.42
C LEU A 88 -1.68 -21.60 11.97
N SER A 89 -2.81 -20.90 11.92
CA SER A 89 -4.09 -21.43 12.40
C SER A 89 -5.23 -21.12 11.44
N PHE A 90 -6.31 -21.90 11.55
CA PHE A 90 -7.57 -21.51 10.91
C PHE A 90 -8.16 -20.32 11.66
N GLY A 91 -8.48 -19.25 10.91
CA GLY A 91 -8.97 -18.01 11.50
C GLY A 91 -10.19 -18.20 12.39
N ASP A 92 -10.41 -17.28 13.32
CA ASP A 92 -11.54 -17.36 14.25
C ASP A 92 -12.88 -17.45 13.49
N GLY A 93 -13.71 -18.43 13.88
CA GLY A 93 -15.02 -18.65 13.26
C GLY A 93 -15.02 -19.53 12.00
N VAL A 94 -13.87 -20.04 11.56
CA VAL A 94 -13.80 -21.03 10.49
C VAL A 94 -14.16 -22.41 11.04
N ASP A 95 -15.29 -22.97 10.62
CA ASP A 95 -15.64 -24.36 10.92
C ASP A 95 -14.78 -25.32 10.08
N THR A 96 -13.86 -26.01 10.75
CA THR A 96 -12.93 -26.98 10.14
C THR A 96 -13.38 -28.43 10.32
N SER A 97 -14.55 -28.67 10.92
CA SER A 97 -14.97 -30.01 11.35
C SER A 97 -15.15 -31.03 10.21
N ASN A 98 -15.39 -30.54 8.98
CA ASN A 98 -15.61 -31.38 7.80
C ASN A 98 -14.45 -31.36 6.80
N ILE A 99 -13.33 -30.68 7.11
CA ILE A 99 -12.17 -30.63 6.22
C ILE A 99 -11.54 -32.03 6.08
N PRO A 100 -11.23 -32.50 4.86
CA PRO A 100 -10.52 -33.75 4.67
C PRO A 100 -9.14 -33.68 5.33
N THR A 101 -8.87 -34.62 6.23
CA THR A 101 -7.63 -34.66 7.02
C THR A 101 -6.65 -35.74 6.58
N ASP A 102 -7.11 -36.67 5.73
CA ASP A 102 -6.30 -37.76 5.20
C ASP A 102 -5.18 -37.20 4.31
N ASP A 103 -3.96 -37.72 4.49
CA ASP A 103 -2.77 -37.34 3.69
C ASP A 103 -2.55 -35.82 3.57
N ALA A 104 -2.81 -35.08 4.65
CA ALA A 104 -2.56 -33.65 4.70
C ALA A 104 -1.06 -33.33 4.63
N GLN A 105 -0.72 -32.30 3.85
CA GLN A 105 0.63 -31.82 3.60
C GLN A 105 0.66 -30.30 3.72
N LEU A 106 1.71 -29.78 4.34
CA LEU A 106 2.06 -28.37 4.28
C LEU A 106 3.23 -28.23 3.30
N LEU A 107 2.98 -27.52 2.20
CA LEU A 107 4.00 -27.10 1.25
C LEU A 107 4.47 -25.69 1.66
N THR A 108 5.77 -25.49 1.70
CA THR A 108 6.42 -24.19 1.92
C THR A 108 7.18 -23.84 0.66
N ALA A 109 6.88 -22.67 0.09
CA ALA A 109 7.62 -22.05 -0.99
C ALA A 109 8.42 -20.86 -0.43
N HIS A 110 9.69 -20.73 -0.78
CA HIS A 110 10.55 -19.57 -0.49
C HIS A 110 11.00 -18.96 -1.82
N LEU A 111 10.75 -17.67 -2.02
CA LEU A 111 11.09 -16.98 -3.29
C LEU A 111 12.61 -16.76 -3.41
N GLU A 112 13.19 -17.14 -4.54
CA GLU A 112 14.62 -17.09 -4.80
C GLU A 112 15.09 -15.76 -5.42
N GLU A 113 16.40 -15.49 -5.32
CA GLU A 113 17.09 -14.20 -5.52
C GLU A 113 16.92 -13.54 -6.90
N GLU A 114 16.72 -14.32 -7.96
CA GLU A 114 16.71 -13.87 -9.37
C GLU A 114 15.37 -14.13 -10.05
N ALA A 115 14.28 -14.04 -9.29
CA ALA A 115 12.95 -14.32 -9.84
C ALA A 115 12.54 -13.21 -10.84
N SER A 116 12.46 -13.57 -12.13
CA SER A 116 12.05 -12.67 -13.21
C SER A 116 10.52 -12.49 -13.29
N ALA A 117 9.78 -13.36 -12.61
CA ALA A 117 8.34 -13.33 -12.45
C ALA A 117 8.03 -13.99 -11.10
N THR A 118 8.06 -13.21 -10.02
CA THR A 118 7.68 -13.72 -8.70
C THR A 118 6.16 -13.82 -8.65
N PRO A 119 5.61 -14.97 -8.23
CA PRO A 119 4.22 -15.06 -7.84
C PRO A 119 3.90 -14.08 -6.71
N THR A 120 3.41 -12.89 -7.06
CA THR A 120 3.04 -11.87 -6.06
C THR A 120 1.71 -12.23 -5.38
N THR A 121 0.97 -13.15 -6.01
CA THR A 121 -0.33 -13.59 -5.55
C THR A 121 -0.38 -15.10 -5.33
N GLY A 122 -1.21 -15.54 -4.37
CA GLY A 122 -1.47 -16.97 -4.15
C GLY A 122 -2.06 -17.67 -5.39
N ARG A 123 -2.61 -16.92 -6.37
CA ARG A 123 -3.11 -17.49 -7.63
C ARG A 123 -2.07 -17.61 -8.71
N GLU A 124 -1.19 -16.63 -8.87
CA GLU A 124 -0.01 -16.80 -9.71
C GLU A 124 0.73 -18.05 -9.23
N LEU A 125 0.87 -18.22 -7.91
CA LEU A 125 1.37 -19.46 -7.35
C LEU A 125 0.47 -20.66 -7.73
N LEU A 126 -0.86 -20.61 -7.55
CA LEU A 126 -1.73 -21.75 -7.91
C LEU A 126 -1.83 -22.05 -9.42
N SER A 127 -1.66 -21.08 -10.32
CA SER A 127 -1.60 -21.29 -11.77
C SER A 127 -0.24 -21.85 -12.19
N GLU A 128 0.81 -21.44 -11.49
CA GLU A 128 2.17 -21.96 -11.62
C GLU A 128 2.30 -23.36 -10.97
N LEU A 129 1.50 -23.67 -9.94
CA LEU A 129 1.30 -25.01 -9.33
C LEU A 129 0.46 -25.93 -10.23
N SER A 130 0.56 -25.77 -11.54
CA SER A 130 0.05 -26.71 -12.53
C SER A 130 1.22 -27.48 -13.14
N ASN A 131 0.98 -28.73 -13.56
CA ASN A 131 2.03 -29.55 -14.18
C ASN A 131 2.65 -28.92 -15.45
N GLU A 132 1.97 -27.95 -16.06
CA GLU A 132 2.43 -27.27 -17.27
C GLU A 132 3.38 -26.10 -16.95
N ASN A 133 3.28 -25.51 -15.75
CA ASN A 133 4.01 -24.30 -15.37
C ASN A 133 4.99 -24.51 -14.20
N ILE A 134 5.02 -25.71 -13.61
CA ILE A 134 5.88 -26.05 -12.46
C ILE A 134 7.38 -25.80 -12.71
N ASP A 135 7.83 -25.89 -13.96
CA ASP A 135 9.20 -25.58 -14.35
C ASP A 135 9.53 -24.08 -14.18
N ASN A 136 8.58 -23.18 -14.45
CA ASN A 136 8.73 -21.74 -14.19
C ASN A 136 8.74 -21.48 -12.68
N LEU A 137 7.83 -22.13 -11.95
CA LEU A 137 7.78 -22.01 -10.51
C LEU A 137 9.08 -22.45 -9.81
N ASN A 138 9.64 -23.59 -10.22
CA ASN A 138 10.91 -24.12 -9.68
C ASN A 138 12.14 -23.27 -10.09
N GLN A 139 12.01 -22.35 -11.05
CA GLN A 139 13.06 -21.38 -11.38
C GLN A 139 13.04 -20.16 -10.46
N ASN A 140 11.88 -19.82 -9.88
CA ASN A 140 11.67 -18.60 -9.10
C ASN A 140 11.50 -18.85 -7.59
N ALA A 141 11.33 -20.11 -7.16
CA ALA A 141 11.12 -20.47 -5.77
C ALA A 141 11.69 -21.85 -5.43
N SER A 142 12.10 -22.03 -4.18
CA SER A 142 12.43 -23.34 -3.60
C SER A 142 11.32 -23.86 -2.71
N PHE A 143 11.14 -25.18 -2.73
CA PHE A 143 10.02 -25.86 -2.10
C PHE A 143 10.48 -26.87 -1.06
N THR A 144 9.73 -26.93 0.04
CA THR A 144 9.78 -28.05 1.00
C THR A 144 8.37 -28.52 1.34
N ASP A 145 8.18 -29.84 1.44
CA ASP A 145 6.91 -30.42 1.88
C ASP A 145 7.04 -31.16 3.22
N LYS A 146 5.98 -31.08 4.02
CA LYS A 146 5.86 -31.78 5.29
C LYS A 146 4.49 -32.42 5.39
N ARG A 147 4.45 -33.74 5.55
CA ARG A 147 3.21 -34.42 5.97
C ARG A 147 2.84 -34.00 7.38
N ILE A 148 1.58 -33.64 7.53
CA ILE A 148 1.00 -33.22 8.80
C ILE A 148 -0.21 -34.10 9.13
N THR A 149 -0.62 -34.10 10.39
CA THR A 149 -1.87 -34.70 10.81
C THR A 149 -2.79 -33.56 11.19
N LEU A 150 -3.87 -33.38 10.44
CA LEU A 150 -4.91 -32.41 10.79
C LEU A 150 -5.85 -33.02 11.82
N SER A 151 -6.01 -32.38 12.98
CA SER A 151 -6.98 -32.81 13.99
C SER A 151 -7.63 -31.62 14.71
N GLY A 152 -8.85 -31.25 14.29
CA GLY A 152 -9.65 -30.20 14.94
C GLY A 152 -9.12 -28.78 14.78
N ASP A 153 -9.22 -27.96 15.84
CA ASP A 153 -8.81 -26.54 15.92
C ASP A 153 -7.27 -26.33 15.87
N GLN A 154 -6.55 -27.15 15.11
CA GLN A 154 -5.11 -27.31 15.29
C GLN A 154 -4.28 -26.19 14.67
N GLU A 155 -3.37 -25.67 15.48
CA GLU A 155 -2.26 -24.80 15.12
C GLU A 155 -1.14 -25.62 14.47
N LEU A 156 -0.61 -25.13 13.36
CA LEU A 156 0.61 -25.62 12.71
C LEU A 156 1.75 -24.66 13.05
N THR A 157 2.98 -25.17 13.14
CA THR A 157 4.15 -24.31 13.39
C THR A 157 5.11 -24.40 12.22
N VAL A 158 5.55 -23.24 11.76
CA VAL A 158 6.56 -23.06 10.73
C VAL A 158 7.70 -22.21 11.27
N THR A 159 8.87 -22.29 10.64
CA THR A 159 10.06 -21.55 11.04
C THR A 159 10.75 -21.07 9.77
N PRO A 160 10.57 -19.80 9.38
CA PRO A 160 11.33 -19.25 8.25
C PRO A 160 12.81 -19.27 8.62
N ASP A 161 13.64 -19.91 7.81
CA ASP A 161 15.06 -20.16 8.07
C ASP A 161 15.98 -19.15 7.35
N LYS A 162 15.43 -18.39 6.40
CA LYS A 162 16.09 -17.32 5.66
C LYS A 162 15.18 -16.09 5.60
N PRO A 163 15.74 -14.89 5.36
CA PRO A 163 14.94 -13.73 5.02
C PRO A 163 14.18 -13.91 3.69
N GLY A 164 13.24 -13.02 3.41
CA GLY A 164 12.50 -12.98 2.15
C GLY A 164 11.07 -13.46 2.27
N HIS A 165 10.47 -13.80 1.14
CA HIS A 165 9.04 -14.10 1.05
C HIS A 165 8.77 -15.59 1.02
N TYR A 166 7.82 -16.01 1.86
CA TYR A 166 7.34 -17.37 1.98
C TYR A 166 5.88 -17.45 1.60
N VAL A 167 5.51 -18.55 0.94
CA VAL A 167 4.11 -18.94 0.76
C VAL A 167 3.89 -20.34 1.31
N TYR A 168 2.93 -20.47 2.21
CA TYR A 168 2.51 -21.72 2.82
C TYR A 168 1.21 -22.18 2.18
N VAL A 169 1.22 -23.39 1.62
CA VAL A 169 0.06 -24.03 1.02
C VAL A 169 -0.27 -25.29 1.82
N LEU A 170 -1.40 -25.26 2.53
CA LEU A 170 -1.95 -26.41 3.20
C LEU A 170 -2.84 -27.19 2.23
N ALA A 171 -2.54 -28.46 1.99
CA ALA A 171 -3.26 -29.30 1.04
C ALA A 171 -3.48 -30.73 1.55
N THR A 172 -4.35 -31.48 0.88
CA THR A 172 -4.66 -32.90 1.12
C THR A 172 -4.63 -33.69 -0.20
N GLY A 173 -4.54 -35.02 -0.11
CA GLY A 173 -4.40 -35.94 -1.25
C GLY A 173 -3.01 -36.59 -1.33
N GLY A 174 -2.01 -36.06 -0.63
CA GLY A 174 -0.69 -36.68 -0.51
C GLY A 174 0.16 -36.65 -1.79
N ASN A 175 -0.17 -35.78 -2.74
CA ASN A 175 0.40 -35.74 -4.10
C ASN A 175 1.38 -34.59 -4.34
N LEU A 176 1.70 -33.79 -3.32
CA LEU A 176 2.75 -32.78 -3.37
C LEU A 176 4.05 -33.41 -2.86
N SER A 177 5.13 -33.33 -3.62
CA SER A 177 6.44 -33.81 -3.18
C SER A 177 7.55 -32.91 -3.64
N THR A 178 8.59 -32.78 -2.83
CA THR A 178 9.74 -31.94 -3.14
C THR A 178 11.02 -32.78 -3.29
N SER A 179 11.85 -32.42 -4.28
CA SER A 179 13.12 -33.08 -4.56
C SER A 179 14.18 -32.05 -4.94
N ASN A 180 15.20 -31.89 -4.10
CA ASN A 180 16.27 -30.89 -4.27
C ASN A 180 15.78 -29.43 -4.35
N GLY A 181 14.65 -29.11 -3.71
CA GLY A 181 14.05 -27.77 -3.76
C GLY A 181 13.01 -27.61 -4.88
N ASP A 182 12.93 -28.56 -5.82
CA ASP A 182 11.92 -28.54 -6.87
C ASP A 182 10.63 -29.21 -6.40
N LEU A 183 9.48 -28.65 -6.76
CA LEU A 183 8.17 -29.24 -6.58
C LEU A 183 7.84 -30.22 -7.72
N GLU A 184 7.22 -31.34 -7.36
CA GLU A 184 6.55 -32.27 -8.26
C GLU A 184 5.11 -32.54 -7.77
N ILE A 185 4.14 -32.57 -8.69
CA ILE A 185 2.73 -32.88 -8.40
C ILE A 185 2.34 -34.17 -9.11
N SER A 186 2.04 -35.22 -8.34
CA SER A 186 1.86 -36.59 -8.88
C SER A 186 0.41 -37.06 -9.01
N GLY A 187 -0.57 -36.21 -8.69
CA GLY A 187 -1.99 -36.57 -8.68
C GLY A 187 -2.92 -35.47 -8.18
N GLU A 188 -4.21 -35.81 -8.04
CA GLU A 188 -5.25 -34.89 -7.58
C GLU A 188 -4.93 -34.33 -6.18
N THR A 189 -4.86 -33.01 -6.07
CA THR A 189 -4.55 -32.30 -4.83
C THR A 189 -5.68 -31.35 -4.48
N THR A 190 -6.06 -31.28 -3.20
CA THR A 190 -7.02 -30.28 -2.72
C THR A 190 -6.33 -29.30 -1.81
N VAL A 191 -6.32 -28.02 -2.17
CA VAL A 191 -5.78 -26.93 -1.34
C VAL A 191 -6.83 -26.49 -0.33
N LEU A 192 -6.44 -26.51 0.94
CA LEU A 192 -7.26 -26.19 2.10
C LEU A 192 -7.02 -24.77 2.62
N GLY A 193 -5.82 -24.22 2.39
CA GLY A 193 -5.48 -22.86 2.80
C GLY A 193 -4.16 -22.39 2.22
N VAL A 194 -4.04 -21.08 2.01
CA VAL A 194 -2.81 -20.42 1.57
C VAL A 194 -2.54 -19.24 2.49
N GLU A 195 -1.29 -19.08 2.91
CA GLU A 195 -0.84 -17.92 3.69
C GLU A 195 0.52 -17.45 3.19
N GLN A 196 0.71 -16.13 3.17
CA GLN A 196 1.97 -15.50 2.81
C GLN A 196 2.63 -14.95 4.07
N LEU A 197 3.97 -14.97 4.08
CA LEU A 197 4.77 -14.51 5.20
C LEU A 197 6.02 -13.84 4.67
N ALA A 198 6.35 -12.66 5.19
CA ALA A 198 7.66 -12.05 4.99
C ALA A 198 8.54 -12.32 6.21
N ALA A 199 9.80 -12.68 5.98
CA ALA A 199 10.79 -12.94 7.01
C ALA A 199 12.03 -12.06 6.87
N GLN A 200 12.66 -11.74 8.00
CA GLN A 200 13.92 -10.97 8.06
C GLN A 200 14.80 -11.48 9.21
N ASP A 201 16.11 -11.34 9.11
CA ASP A 201 17.02 -11.77 10.19
C ASP A 201 16.95 -10.87 11.42
N SER A 202 16.90 -9.56 11.18
CA SER A 202 16.78 -8.53 12.19
C SER A 202 16.09 -7.29 11.61
N PRO A 203 15.32 -6.53 12.42
CA PRO A 203 14.84 -5.21 12.01
C PRO A 203 16.01 -4.26 11.74
N SER A 204 15.83 -3.30 10.84
CA SER A 204 16.76 -2.18 10.69
C SER A 204 16.75 -1.31 11.96
N ASP A 205 17.89 -0.73 12.33
CA ASP A 205 17.96 0.27 13.40
C ASP A 205 17.53 1.63 12.84
N VAL A 206 16.59 2.32 13.49
CA VAL A 206 16.07 3.61 13.03
C VAL A 206 16.03 4.60 14.19
N THR A 207 16.67 5.76 14.02
CA THR A 207 16.53 6.90 14.92
C THR A 207 15.82 8.06 14.22
N VAL A 208 14.82 8.62 14.88
CA VAL A 208 13.94 9.64 14.31
C VAL A 208 14.24 11.01 14.92
N SER A 209 14.41 12.02 14.06
CA SER A 209 14.67 13.40 14.47
C SER A 209 13.92 14.39 13.57
N PRO A 210 13.23 15.41 14.13
CA PRO A 210 12.94 15.58 15.55
C PRO A 210 11.94 14.51 16.04
N THR A 211 11.87 14.30 17.36
CA THR A 211 10.92 13.34 17.96
C THR A 211 9.49 13.88 18.05
N SER A 212 9.32 15.19 17.88
CA SER A 212 8.05 15.90 17.96
C SER A 212 8.08 17.06 16.93
N PRO A 213 7.93 16.75 15.64
CA PRO A 213 7.84 17.75 14.56
C PRO A 213 6.50 18.49 14.58
N GLU A 214 6.50 19.74 14.10
CA GLU A 214 5.28 20.50 13.81
C GLU A 214 4.72 20.08 12.44
N PRO A 215 3.41 20.26 12.18
CA PRO A 215 2.86 20.06 10.83
C PRO A 215 3.59 20.92 9.78
N GLY A 216 4.12 20.28 8.73
CA GLY A 216 4.92 20.95 7.71
C GLY A 216 6.43 20.78 7.88
N ASP A 217 6.89 20.26 9.03
CA ASP A 217 8.30 19.99 9.27
C ASP A 217 8.78 18.73 8.51
N GLU A 218 10.09 18.69 8.30
CA GLU A 218 10.83 17.51 7.85
C GLU A 218 11.11 16.57 9.02
N VAL A 219 10.84 15.28 8.84
CA VAL A 219 11.21 14.21 9.77
C VAL A 219 12.32 13.37 9.14
N THR A 220 13.48 13.37 9.78
CA THR A 220 14.64 12.59 9.34
C THR A 220 14.70 11.27 10.09
N PHE A 221 14.84 10.19 9.31
CA PHE A 221 15.03 8.83 9.76
C PHE A 221 16.46 8.43 9.44
N ASP A 222 17.34 8.47 10.43
CA ASP A 222 18.66 7.88 10.33
C ASP A 222 18.50 6.36 10.42
N VAL A 223 18.71 5.67 9.32
CA VAL A 223 18.50 4.24 9.17
C VAL A 223 19.84 3.51 9.08
N ASN A 224 19.92 2.36 9.75
CA ASN A 224 21.02 1.43 9.64
C ASN A 224 20.47 0.03 9.35
N ALA A 225 20.56 -0.36 8.09
CA ALA A 225 20.16 -1.68 7.61
C ALA A 225 21.37 -2.64 7.60
N THR A 226 21.85 -3.02 8.80
CA THR A 226 23.15 -3.68 9.02
C THR A 226 23.36 -5.01 8.30
N GLU A 227 22.28 -5.69 7.89
CA GLU A 227 22.35 -7.00 7.23
C GLU A 227 22.44 -6.88 5.70
N LEU A 228 22.27 -5.66 5.16
CA LEU A 228 22.32 -5.39 3.73
C LEU A 228 23.70 -4.88 3.32
N GLU A 229 24.11 -5.21 2.10
CA GLU A 229 25.35 -4.74 1.48
C GLU A 229 25.07 -4.06 0.14
N GLY A 230 25.88 -3.07 -0.22
CA GLY A 230 25.78 -2.39 -1.52
C GLY A 230 24.63 -1.38 -1.61
N ASP A 231 24.19 -1.09 -2.83
CA ASP A 231 23.11 -0.13 -3.07
C ASP A 231 21.78 -0.71 -2.56
N THR A 232 21.17 -0.01 -1.62
CA THR A 232 19.94 -0.39 -0.92
C THR A 232 18.84 0.62 -1.24
N SER A 233 17.67 0.11 -1.56
CA SER A 233 16.46 0.91 -1.67
C SER A 233 15.87 1.08 -0.28
N HIS A 234 15.71 2.32 0.16
CA HIS A 234 15.08 2.65 1.42
C HIS A 234 13.75 3.33 1.14
N ALA A 235 12.68 2.89 1.78
CA ALA A 235 11.38 3.55 1.77
C ALA A 235 10.93 3.82 3.20
N VAL A 236 10.54 5.06 3.48
CA VAL A 236 9.91 5.44 4.75
C VAL A 236 8.55 6.04 4.47
N ALA A 237 7.52 5.44 5.04
CA ALA A 237 6.16 5.97 5.05
C ALA A 237 5.82 6.50 6.45
N VAL A 238 5.17 7.66 6.54
CA VAL A 238 4.64 8.25 7.76
C VAL A 238 3.16 8.51 7.55
N TYR A 239 2.28 8.01 8.41
CA TYR A 239 0.84 8.17 8.26
C TYR A 239 0.11 8.27 9.60
N ASP A 240 -1.06 8.92 9.58
CA ASP A 240 -1.93 9.04 10.75
C ASP A 240 -2.41 7.65 11.18
N LYS A 241 -1.92 7.22 12.35
CA LYS A 241 -2.16 5.88 12.87
C LYS A 241 -3.64 5.67 13.20
N SER A 242 -4.28 6.64 13.83
CA SER A 242 -5.67 6.51 14.30
C SER A 242 -6.61 6.47 13.11
N THR A 243 -6.43 7.39 12.16
CA THR A 243 -7.26 7.46 10.97
C THR A 243 -7.14 6.19 10.14
N PHE A 244 -5.93 5.66 9.95
CA PHE A 244 -5.74 4.41 9.19
C PHE A 244 -6.39 3.20 9.88
N THR A 245 -6.09 2.98 11.17
CA THR A 245 -6.54 1.76 11.89
C THR A 245 -8.04 1.73 12.18
N THR A 246 -8.71 2.87 12.14
CA THR A 246 -10.16 2.96 12.32
C THR A 246 -10.94 2.96 11.01
N SER A 247 -10.26 3.17 9.87
CA SER A 247 -10.90 3.16 8.56
C SER A 247 -11.29 1.75 8.14
N GLN A 248 -12.42 1.63 7.44
CA GLN A 248 -12.89 0.37 6.88
C GLN A 248 -12.62 0.25 5.38
N MET A 249 -12.21 -0.95 4.97
CA MET A 249 -12.19 -1.40 3.58
C MET A 249 -12.99 -2.69 3.47
N THR A 250 -13.79 -2.82 2.42
CA THR A 250 -14.57 -4.02 2.13
C THR A 250 -14.36 -4.44 0.69
N VAL A 251 -13.87 -5.65 0.47
CA VAL A 251 -13.82 -6.21 -0.89
C VAL A 251 -15.09 -7.00 -1.17
N ASN A 252 -15.87 -6.51 -2.12
CA ASN A 252 -17.12 -7.12 -2.55
C ASN A 252 -16.88 -7.96 -3.79
N ILE A 253 -17.25 -9.23 -3.73
CA ILE A 253 -17.19 -10.17 -4.85
C ILE A 253 -18.64 -10.43 -5.27
N SER A 254 -19.00 -10.03 -6.49
CA SER A 254 -20.39 -10.04 -6.97
C SER A 254 -20.84 -11.40 -7.51
N GLU A 255 -19.88 -12.27 -7.87
CA GLU A 255 -20.14 -13.62 -8.40
C GLU A 255 -19.66 -14.74 -7.45
N GLN A 256 -20.18 -15.94 -7.67
CA GLN A 256 -19.65 -17.11 -6.98
C GLN A 256 -18.19 -17.29 -7.37
N LEU A 257 -17.40 -17.80 -6.43
CA LEU A 257 -15.98 -18.03 -6.63
C LEU A 257 -15.80 -19.15 -7.68
N SER A 258 -15.66 -18.81 -8.96
CA SER A 258 -15.37 -19.73 -10.09
C SER A 258 -14.09 -19.32 -10.85
N THR A 259 -13.50 -20.23 -11.64
CA THR A 259 -12.25 -19.98 -12.41
C THR A 259 -12.30 -18.75 -13.31
N ASP A 260 -13.51 -18.28 -13.61
CA ASP A 260 -13.82 -17.25 -14.60
C ASP A 260 -14.07 -15.87 -13.95
N LEU A 261 -13.72 -15.68 -12.67
CA LEU A 261 -13.98 -14.44 -11.92
C LEU A 261 -13.11 -13.28 -12.43
N SER A 262 -13.61 -12.45 -13.35
CA SER A 262 -12.88 -11.25 -13.79
C SER A 262 -12.72 -10.19 -12.69
N GLY A 263 -11.77 -9.27 -12.87
CA GLY A 263 -11.60 -8.11 -11.98
C GLY A 263 -12.86 -7.23 -11.92
N GLU A 264 -13.66 -7.22 -12.99
CA GLU A 264 -14.96 -6.53 -13.08
C GLU A 264 -16.00 -7.07 -12.08
N ASN A 265 -15.80 -8.28 -11.55
CA ASN A 265 -16.66 -8.87 -10.53
C ASN A 265 -16.19 -8.55 -9.10
N VAL A 266 -15.13 -7.75 -8.95
CA VAL A 266 -14.58 -7.32 -7.68
C VAL A 266 -14.71 -5.80 -7.55
N THR A 267 -15.42 -5.38 -6.50
CA THR A 267 -15.53 -3.97 -6.12
C THR A 267 -14.86 -3.76 -4.78
N ILE A 268 -13.90 -2.84 -4.70
CA ILE A 268 -13.23 -2.47 -3.45
C ILE A 268 -13.92 -1.24 -2.90
N LYS A 269 -14.63 -1.40 -1.78
CA LYS A 269 -15.24 -0.32 -1.02
C LYS A 269 -14.26 0.19 0.03
N HIS A 270 -14.13 1.50 0.17
CA HIS A 270 -13.15 2.08 1.10
C HIS A 270 -13.62 3.40 1.71
N GLU A 271 -13.38 3.58 3.01
CA GLU A 271 -13.70 4.84 3.70
C GLU A 271 -12.67 5.94 3.47
N ILE A 272 -11.40 5.55 3.28
CA ILE A 272 -10.33 6.50 2.93
C ILE A 272 -10.57 6.94 1.50
N LYS A 273 -11.01 8.18 1.33
CA LYS A 273 -11.29 8.75 0.02
C LYS A 273 -10.02 9.16 -0.71
N GLU A 274 -9.10 9.77 0.02
CA GLU A 274 -7.90 10.39 -0.50
C GLU A 274 -6.83 10.41 0.59
N PHE A 275 -5.57 10.51 0.19
CA PHE A 275 -4.50 10.81 1.12
C PHE A 275 -4.01 12.23 0.93
N ASN A 276 -3.51 12.82 2.01
CA ASN A 276 -3.03 14.20 2.09
C ASN A 276 -1.57 14.19 2.54
N GLY A 277 -0.64 14.49 1.66
CA GLY A 277 0.77 14.55 2.04
C GLY A 277 1.73 14.76 0.88
N ILE A 278 2.98 14.39 1.12
CA ILE A 278 4.10 14.58 0.20
C ILE A 278 4.72 13.23 -0.14
N GLN A 279 5.04 13.05 -1.41
CA GLN A 279 5.71 11.90 -1.95
C GLN A 279 7.00 12.34 -2.63
N ASN A 280 8.11 11.69 -2.27
CA ASN A 280 9.41 11.87 -2.91
C ASN A 280 10.05 10.51 -3.17
N ILE A 281 10.00 10.03 -4.41
CA ILE A 281 10.58 8.74 -4.83
C ILE A 281 11.66 9.01 -5.86
N GLU A 282 12.90 8.63 -5.53
CA GLU A 282 14.02 8.67 -6.47
C GLU A 282 13.91 7.56 -7.53
N ASP A 283 14.61 7.76 -8.66
CA ASP A 283 14.71 6.75 -9.71
C ASP A 283 15.43 5.47 -9.22
N ASN A 284 15.12 4.33 -9.86
CA ASN A 284 15.72 3.02 -9.61
C ASN A 284 15.56 2.47 -8.18
N VAL A 285 14.57 2.96 -7.44
CA VAL A 285 14.14 2.37 -6.17
C VAL A 285 13.40 1.07 -6.46
N SER A 286 13.71 0.03 -5.69
CA SER A 286 13.01 -1.25 -5.77
C SER A 286 12.50 -1.68 -4.40
N VAL A 287 11.21 -1.86 -4.24
CA VAL A 287 10.60 -2.35 -2.99
C VAL A 287 9.88 -3.66 -3.29
N PHE A 288 10.17 -4.72 -2.52
CA PHE A 288 9.60 -6.06 -2.74
C PHE A 288 9.72 -6.56 -4.19
N ASN A 289 10.92 -6.42 -4.78
CA ASN A 289 11.24 -6.78 -6.16
C ASN A 289 10.49 -5.99 -7.26
N GLN A 290 9.70 -4.98 -6.90
CA GLN A 290 9.06 -4.07 -7.85
C GLN A 290 9.88 -2.81 -8.02
N ARG A 291 10.27 -2.49 -9.25
CA ARG A 291 10.93 -1.23 -9.59
C ARG A 291 9.90 -0.11 -9.60
N ILE A 292 10.23 0.98 -8.95
CA ILE A 292 9.38 2.16 -8.83
C ILE A 292 10.06 3.27 -9.64
N GLY A 293 9.33 3.85 -10.58
CA GLY A 293 9.81 5.04 -11.30
C GLY A 293 9.95 6.24 -10.37
N GLU A 294 10.81 7.19 -10.73
CA GLU A 294 10.92 8.47 -10.04
C GLU A 294 9.56 9.17 -10.01
N GLN A 295 9.12 9.61 -8.83
CA GLN A 295 7.83 10.28 -8.65
C GLN A 295 7.92 11.31 -7.52
N THR A 296 7.44 12.52 -7.78
CA THR A 296 7.24 13.54 -6.74
C THR A 296 5.79 14.02 -6.78
N GLY A 297 5.14 14.08 -5.64
CA GLY A 297 3.73 14.47 -5.54
C GLY A 297 3.47 15.21 -4.24
N THR A 298 2.56 16.19 -4.28
CA THR A 298 2.17 16.96 -3.09
C THR A 298 0.67 17.20 -3.09
N GLY A 299 0.05 17.07 -1.92
CA GLY A 299 -1.35 17.40 -1.70
C GLY A 299 -2.25 16.17 -1.67
N LEU A 300 -3.44 16.32 -2.26
CA LEU A 300 -4.49 15.29 -2.24
C LEU A 300 -4.33 14.34 -3.41
N THR A 301 -4.42 13.05 -3.17
CA THR A 301 -4.53 12.06 -4.24
C THR A 301 -5.56 11.00 -3.84
N GLN A 302 -6.34 10.51 -4.82
CA GLN A 302 -7.48 9.65 -4.51
C GLN A 302 -7.02 8.25 -4.17
N PHE A 303 -7.70 7.63 -3.20
CA PHE A 303 -7.40 6.26 -2.80
C PHE A 303 -7.68 5.26 -3.92
N GLY A 304 -8.70 5.52 -4.74
CA GLY A 304 -9.05 4.69 -5.90
C GLY A 304 -7.91 4.57 -6.91
N ASP A 305 -7.19 5.67 -7.18
CA ASP A 305 -6.06 5.70 -8.11
C ASP A 305 -4.93 4.78 -7.63
N VAL A 306 -4.70 4.74 -6.31
CA VAL A 306 -3.74 3.82 -5.69
C VAL A 306 -4.18 2.39 -5.93
N VAL A 307 -5.42 2.05 -5.60
CA VAL A 307 -5.94 0.68 -5.78
C VAL A 307 -5.82 0.22 -7.24
N SER A 308 -6.18 1.08 -8.19
CA SER A 308 -6.06 0.78 -9.63
C SER A 308 -4.61 0.54 -10.05
N PHE A 309 -3.65 1.27 -9.50
CA PHE A 309 -2.24 1.05 -9.80
C PHE A 309 -1.77 -0.36 -9.44
N ILE A 310 -2.06 -0.82 -8.22
CA ILE A 310 -1.62 -2.15 -7.79
C ILE A 310 -2.41 -3.26 -8.44
N ALA A 311 -3.69 -3.03 -8.72
CA ALA A 311 -4.49 -3.92 -9.54
C ALA A 311 -3.79 -4.22 -10.88
N ASN A 312 -3.34 -3.18 -11.56
CA ASN A 312 -2.64 -3.29 -12.85
C ASN A 312 -1.28 -3.97 -12.68
N GLU A 313 -0.52 -3.66 -11.62
CA GLU A 313 0.77 -4.32 -11.33
C GLU A 313 0.61 -5.82 -11.07
N GLY A 314 -0.47 -6.22 -10.41
CA GLY A 314 -0.84 -7.63 -10.22
C GLY A 314 -1.42 -8.30 -11.46
N ASN A 315 -1.43 -7.62 -12.61
CA ASN A 315 -2.05 -8.06 -13.86
C ASN A 315 -3.55 -8.40 -13.69
N VAL A 316 -4.27 -7.57 -12.91
CA VAL A 316 -5.71 -7.68 -12.65
C VAL A 316 -6.43 -6.42 -13.12
N ASP A 317 -6.86 -6.43 -14.38
CA ASP A 317 -7.60 -5.31 -14.97
C ASP A 317 -9.07 -5.27 -14.53
N GLY A 318 -9.66 -4.06 -14.57
CA GLY A 318 -11.12 -3.88 -14.50
C GLY A 318 -11.74 -3.88 -13.10
N ILE A 319 -10.92 -3.76 -12.05
CA ILE A 319 -11.43 -3.63 -10.68
C ILE A 319 -12.11 -2.28 -10.49
N GLU A 320 -13.30 -2.31 -9.89
CA GLU A 320 -14.03 -1.11 -9.52
C GLU A 320 -13.71 -0.71 -8.08
N THR A 321 -13.54 0.60 -7.83
CA THR A 321 -13.40 1.16 -6.48
C THR A 321 -14.60 2.03 -6.15
N ASP A 322 -15.13 1.89 -4.94
CA ASP A 322 -16.29 2.64 -4.46
C ASP A 322 -15.95 3.33 -3.13
N VAL A 323 -15.95 4.65 -3.13
CA VAL A 323 -15.68 5.46 -1.94
C VAL A 323 -16.91 5.44 -1.03
N THR A 324 -16.80 4.82 0.13
CA THR A 324 -17.90 4.71 1.11
C THR A 324 -17.81 5.72 2.26
N GLY A 325 -16.68 6.42 2.39
CA GLY A 325 -16.43 7.42 3.41
C GLY A 325 -15.76 8.68 2.85
N GLU A 326 -15.68 9.73 3.65
CA GLU A 326 -15.00 10.99 3.28
C GLU A 326 -13.69 11.16 4.06
N THR A 327 -13.07 10.05 4.48
CA THR A 327 -11.87 10.08 5.31
C THR A 327 -10.67 10.50 4.46
N THR A 328 -10.00 11.57 4.86
CA THR A 328 -8.70 11.95 4.32
C THR A 328 -7.61 11.40 5.23
N LEU A 329 -6.72 10.56 4.71
CA LEU A 329 -5.58 10.04 5.47
C LEU A 329 -4.36 10.94 5.30
N ASN A 330 -3.86 11.53 6.39
CA ASN A 330 -2.57 12.22 6.34
C ASN A 330 -1.47 11.17 6.20
N ALA A 331 -0.72 11.22 5.10
CA ALA A 331 0.35 10.27 4.83
C ALA A 331 1.38 10.85 3.86
N SER A 332 2.66 10.72 4.19
CA SER A 332 3.79 11.08 3.33
C SER A 332 4.71 9.88 3.16
N THR A 333 5.47 9.86 2.07
CA THR A 333 6.43 8.80 1.79
C THR A 333 7.66 9.35 1.08
N THR A 334 8.84 8.91 1.53
CA THR A 334 10.09 9.13 0.81
C THR A 334 10.73 7.79 0.51
N ALA A 335 11.21 7.60 -0.72
CA ALA A 335 12.00 6.45 -1.09
C ALA A 335 13.25 6.86 -1.88
N VAL A 336 14.40 6.32 -1.49
CA VAL A 336 15.73 6.71 -1.99
C VAL A 336 16.57 5.48 -2.25
N LYS A 337 17.56 5.59 -3.13
CA LYS A 337 18.57 4.55 -3.32
C LYS A 337 19.90 5.01 -2.76
N ALA A 338 20.34 4.38 -1.67
CA ALA A 338 21.51 4.81 -0.91
C ALA A 338 22.30 3.63 -0.34
N SER A 339 23.35 3.90 0.45
CA SER A 339 24.00 2.88 1.26
C SER A 339 23.08 2.38 2.38
N PRO A 340 23.29 1.17 2.93
CA PRO A 340 22.46 0.61 3.99
C PRO A 340 22.39 1.48 5.26
N GLU A 341 23.43 2.29 5.49
CA GLU A 341 23.44 3.39 6.44
C GLU A 341 23.15 4.69 5.69
N THR A 342 22.00 5.32 5.95
CA THR A 342 21.60 6.57 5.30
C THR A 342 20.63 7.38 6.17
N ALA A 343 20.35 8.61 5.76
CA ALA A 343 19.27 9.41 6.32
C ALA A 343 18.16 9.54 5.26
N VAL A 344 16.93 9.17 5.62
CA VAL A 344 15.75 9.35 4.78
C VAL A 344 14.90 10.44 5.39
N THR A 345 14.65 11.51 4.64
CA THR A 345 13.85 12.66 5.11
C THR A 345 12.44 12.59 4.52
N VAL A 346 11.43 12.57 5.38
CA VAL A 346 10.02 12.61 5.00
C VAL A 346 9.44 13.97 5.39
N GLU A 347 8.93 14.69 4.40
CA GLU A 347 8.24 15.97 4.61
C GLU A 347 6.80 15.72 5.07
N THR A 348 6.41 16.34 6.18
CA THR A 348 5.00 16.37 6.60
C THR A 348 4.28 17.53 5.92
N TYR A 349 2.97 17.44 5.75
CA TYR A 349 2.22 18.50 5.06
C TYR A 349 1.66 19.50 6.07
N GLN A 350 1.66 20.79 5.73
CA GLN A 350 1.41 21.89 6.68
C GLN A 350 0.04 21.85 7.38
N ASN A 351 -0.96 21.21 6.77
CA ASN A 351 -2.30 21.10 7.34
C ASN A 351 -2.56 19.75 8.04
N TRP A 352 -1.51 18.97 8.30
CA TRP A 352 -1.63 17.73 9.06
C TRP A 352 -2.17 18.01 10.47
N THR A 353 -3.03 17.12 10.94
CA THR A 353 -3.58 17.18 12.29
C THR A 353 -2.57 16.69 13.30
N GLU A 354 -2.57 17.28 14.50
CA GLU A 354 -1.76 16.79 15.61
C GLU A 354 -2.17 15.36 16.01
N GLY A 355 -1.21 14.58 16.50
CA GLY A 355 -1.45 13.24 17.01
C GLY A 355 -0.28 12.27 16.80
N ASP A 356 -0.54 11.00 17.09
CA ASP A 356 0.44 9.94 16.88
C ASP A 356 0.41 9.44 15.43
N TYR A 357 1.54 9.59 14.76
CA TYR A 357 1.77 9.06 13.43
C TYR A 357 2.61 7.79 13.52
N ARG A 358 2.26 6.82 12.68
CA ARG A 358 3.00 5.59 12.49
C ARG A 358 4.02 5.82 11.39
N TRP A 359 5.26 5.43 11.62
CA TRP A 359 6.24 5.32 10.55
C TRP A 359 6.60 3.86 10.29
N VAL A 360 6.87 3.53 9.03
CA VAL A 360 7.34 2.21 8.58
C VAL A 360 8.54 2.44 7.68
N HIS A 361 9.67 1.83 8.02
CA HIS A 361 10.87 1.80 7.21
C HIS A 361 11.02 0.40 6.59
N ILE A 362 11.27 0.37 5.28
CA ILE A 362 11.57 -0.83 4.51
C ILE A 362 12.90 -0.59 3.79
N ALA A 363 13.86 -1.47 4.01
CA ALA A 363 15.12 -1.52 3.29
C ALA A 363 15.20 -2.81 2.48
N THR A 364 15.47 -2.68 1.19
CA THR A 364 15.57 -3.79 0.24
C THR A 364 16.86 -3.71 -0.55
N GLY A 365 17.59 -4.82 -0.62
CA GLY A 365 18.82 -4.93 -1.40
C GLY A 365 18.56 -5.40 -2.83
N SER A 366 19.61 -5.92 -3.46
CA SER A 366 19.54 -6.46 -4.83
C SER A 366 19.01 -7.91 -4.90
N SER A 367 18.80 -8.56 -3.75
CA SER A 367 18.35 -9.95 -3.65
C SER A 367 17.03 -10.06 -2.87
N SER A 368 16.27 -11.12 -3.09
CA SER A 368 15.02 -11.40 -2.37
C SER A 368 15.23 -11.62 -0.86
N ASP A 369 16.43 -12.03 -0.45
CA ASP A 369 16.82 -12.25 0.95
C ASP A 369 17.33 -10.95 1.62
N ALA A 370 17.49 -9.86 0.88
CA ALA A 370 17.93 -8.58 1.42
C ALA A 370 16.72 -7.73 1.83
N LEU A 371 16.07 -8.08 2.94
CA LEU A 371 14.92 -7.36 3.49
C LEU A 371 15.13 -7.01 4.96
N GLN A 372 14.98 -5.73 5.31
CA GLN A 372 14.87 -5.28 6.69
C GLN A 372 13.77 -4.23 6.86
N VAL A 373 12.86 -4.48 7.79
CA VAL A 373 11.70 -3.66 8.10
C VAL A 373 11.72 -3.29 9.58
N ASN A 374 11.42 -2.03 9.86
CA ASN A 374 11.18 -1.56 11.22
C ASN A 374 10.02 -0.55 11.23
N THR A 375 9.42 -0.34 12.39
CA THR A 375 8.32 0.59 12.57
C THR A 375 8.34 1.20 13.96
N GLY A 376 7.77 2.39 14.09
CA GLY A 376 7.57 3.06 15.37
C GLY A 376 6.55 4.18 15.23
N THR A 377 6.54 5.07 16.21
CA THR A 377 5.66 6.23 16.21
C THR A 377 6.45 7.52 16.31
N VAL A 378 5.90 8.58 15.73
CA VAL A 378 6.33 9.96 15.90
C VAL A 378 5.09 10.79 16.22
N THR A 379 5.17 11.70 17.17
CA THR A 379 4.01 12.51 17.58
C THR A 379 4.14 13.88 16.95
N ILE A 380 3.15 14.28 16.14
CA ILE A 380 3.11 15.58 15.48
C ILE A 380 2.29 16.52 16.36
N GLU A 381 2.89 17.63 16.79
CA GLU A 381 2.29 18.60 17.73
C GLU A 381 2.73 20.01 17.34
N ASP A 382 1.81 20.98 17.34
CA ASP A 382 2.14 22.40 17.15
C ASP A 382 2.61 22.96 18.50
N TYR A 383 3.87 23.46 18.56
CA TYR A 383 4.37 24.11 19.77
C TYR A 383 3.82 25.54 19.83
N THR A 384 2.53 25.67 20.13
CA THR A 384 2.04 26.92 20.70
C THR A 384 2.76 27.11 22.04
N SER A 385 3.64 28.11 22.11
CA SER A 385 4.34 28.48 23.35
C SER A 385 3.34 28.94 24.40
N GLY A 386 2.71 27.98 25.09
CA GLY A 386 1.72 28.20 26.13
C GLY A 386 2.39 28.54 27.46
N ASP A 387 2.26 29.81 27.85
CA ASP A 387 2.12 30.33 29.21
C ASP A 387 2.65 29.42 30.34
N ASP A 388 3.91 29.66 30.71
CA ASP A 388 4.51 29.11 31.94
C ASP A 388 3.86 29.81 33.16
N ASP A 389 2.75 29.24 33.63
CA ASP A 389 2.01 29.61 34.83
C ASP A 389 2.81 29.20 36.09
N GLY A 390 3.96 29.85 36.29
CA GLY A 390 4.89 29.63 37.39
C GLY A 390 4.57 30.47 38.63
N GLY A 391 3.52 30.10 39.36
CA GLY A 391 3.19 30.71 40.65
C GLY A 391 4.22 30.41 41.76
N GLY A 392 4.78 31.47 42.37
CA GLY A 392 5.12 31.47 43.80
C GLY A 392 6.53 31.92 44.20
N GLY A 393 6.63 33.08 44.87
CA GLY A 393 7.82 33.42 45.66
C GLY A 393 7.96 34.90 46.05
N GLY A 394 7.13 35.37 46.97
CA GLY A 394 7.27 36.71 47.55
C GLY A 394 8.54 36.88 48.41
N GLY A 395 9.11 38.08 48.37
CA GLY A 395 10.21 38.51 49.24
C GLY A 395 10.62 39.95 48.94
N GLY A 396 10.16 40.88 49.77
CA GLY A 396 10.14 42.32 49.48
C GLY A 396 11.40 43.12 49.75
N ASP A 397 11.29 44.34 49.21
CA ASP A 397 11.67 45.66 49.74
C ASP A 397 13.15 46.08 49.81
N GLY A 398 13.43 47.27 49.25
CA GLY A 398 14.73 47.91 49.45
C GLY A 398 15.19 49.08 48.56
N GLY A 399 14.30 49.97 48.10
CA GLY A 399 14.55 51.44 48.14
C GLY A 399 15.49 52.17 47.15
N PHE A 400 14.88 53.18 46.50
CA PHE A 400 15.35 54.58 46.27
C PHE A 400 15.85 55.03 44.86
N VAL A 401 14.88 55.58 44.09
CA VAL A 401 14.78 56.83 43.26
C VAL A 401 15.85 57.30 42.26
N ASP A 402 15.37 57.62 41.05
CA ASP A 402 15.16 59.01 40.60
C ASP A 402 14.04 59.08 39.51
N GLU A 403 13.14 60.06 39.63
CA GLU A 403 12.02 60.46 38.71
C GLU A 403 12.42 61.74 37.92
N PRO A 404 11.65 62.30 36.96
CA PRO A 404 10.62 61.76 36.06
C PRO A 404 10.72 62.31 34.60
N ASP A 405 9.67 62.03 33.81
CA ASP A 405 9.17 62.70 32.59
C ASP A 405 9.51 62.08 31.23
N GLY A 406 8.49 61.55 30.55
CA GLY A 406 8.52 61.39 29.09
C GLY A 406 7.60 60.34 28.48
N ASP A 407 6.30 60.63 28.47
CA ASP A 407 5.37 60.36 27.36
C ASP A 407 5.08 58.90 26.94
N THR A 408 3.81 58.54 27.14
CA THR A 408 3.13 57.37 26.57
C THR A 408 2.99 57.49 25.05
N SER A 409 3.50 56.51 24.31
CA SER A 409 2.87 56.10 23.06
C SER A 409 3.13 54.62 22.84
N ASP A 410 2.01 53.89 22.69
CA ASP A 410 1.93 52.54 22.14
C ASP A 410 2.88 52.37 20.95
N GLY A 411 3.66 51.30 21.02
CA GLY A 411 4.37 50.69 19.91
C GLY A 411 4.09 49.19 19.96
N ASN A 412 2.81 48.85 19.80
CA ASN A 412 2.40 47.55 19.30
C ASN A 412 3.09 47.37 17.95
N GLU A 413 4.23 46.68 17.91
CA GLU A 413 4.71 46.07 16.67
C GLU A 413 3.73 44.92 16.40
N SER A 414 2.58 45.28 15.82
CA SER A 414 1.72 44.36 15.11
C SER A 414 2.61 43.58 14.16
N GLU A 415 2.75 42.28 14.39
CA GLU A 415 3.17 41.33 13.36
C GLU A 415 2.28 41.62 12.16
N GLN A 416 2.85 42.26 11.14
CA GLN A 416 2.14 42.53 9.90
C GLN A 416 1.86 41.16 9.27
N GLN A 417 0.60 40.74 9.37
CA GLN A 417 0.09 39.47 8.87
C GLN A 417 0.12 39.52 7.34
N GLN A 418 1.14 38.91 6.75
CA GLN A 418 1.32 38.87 5.30
C GLN A 418 0.24 37.98 4.65
N PRO A 419 -0.19 38.29 3.40
CA PRO A 419 -1.11 37.43 2.66
C PRO A 419 -0.48 36.05 2.42
N ASN A 420 -1.30 35.02 2.26
CA ASN A 420 -0.86 33.68 1.84
C ASN A 420 -1.42 33.35 0.45
N ALA A 421 -0.54 33.15 -0.52
CA ALA A 421 -0.86 32.79 -1.89
C ALA A 421 -1.05 31.28 -1.99
N ALA A 422 -2.20 30.84 -2.52
CA ALA A 422 -2.50 29.43 -2.75
C ALA A 422 -3.09 29.21 -4.14
N ILE A 423 -2.49 28.28 -4.88
CA ILE A 423 -2.87 27.92 -6.25
C ILE A 423 -3.70 26.63 -6.22
N ALA A 424 -4.82 26.62 -6.94
CA ALA A 424 -5.51 25.40 -7.35
C ALA A 424 -5.60 25.36 -8.88
N ILE A 425 -5.28 24.22 -9.49
CA ILE A 425 -5.33 23.98 -10.94
C ILE A 425 -6.25 22.80 -11.17
N ASP A 426 -7.26 22.97 -12.03
CA ASP A 426 -8.25 21.94 -12.33
C ASP A 426 -8.65 21.94 -13.81
N PRO A 427 -8.43 20.85 -14.57
CA PRO A 427 -7.72 19.63 -14.17
C PRO A 427 -6.18 19.80 -14.21
N ASN A 428 -5.46 18.94 -13.48
CA ASN A 428 -4.00 18.78 -13.57
C ASN A 428 -3.62 17.32 -13.19
N PRO A 429 -3.14 16.47 -14.12
CA PRO A 429 -2.85 16.80 -15.52
C PRO A 429 -4.11 17.13 -16.33
N ALA A 430 -3.93 17.89 -17.41
CA ALA A 430 -4.97 18.22 -18.37
C ALA A 430 -4.65 17.62 -19.74
N THR A 431 -5.66 17.30 -20.54
CA THR A 431 -5.43 16.84 -21.93
C THR A 431 -5.26 18.01 -22.90
N VAL A 432 -4.57 17.80 -24.02
CA VAL A 432 -4.41 18.82 -25.07
C VAL A 432 -5.79 19.35 -25.51
N ASN A 433 -5.93 20.67 -25.52
CA ASN A 433 -7.16 21.45 -25.77
C ASN A 433 -8.22 21.43 -24.66
N GLU A 434 -7.96 20.78 -23.52
CA GLU A 434 -8.82 20.85 -22.34
C GLU A 434 -8.76 22.23 -21.68
N THR A 435 -9.89 22.67 -21.12
CA THR A 435 -9.98 23.95 -20.42
C THR A 435 -9.56 23.78 -18.97
N VAL A 436 -8.40 24.35 -18.63
CA VAL A 436 -7.84 24.38 -17.28
C VAL A 436 -8.26 25.64 -16.56
N THR A 437 -8.70 25.48 -15.32
CA THR A 437 -9.06 26.55 -14.39
C THR A 437 -7.98 26.71 -13.33
N PHE A 438 -7.44 27.92 -13.21
CA PHE A 438 -6.50 28.34 -12.18
C PHE A 438 -7.24 29.21 -11.17
N SER A 439 -7.20 28.87 -9.90
CA SER A 439 -7.95 29.54 -8.85
C SER A 439 -7.08 29.92 -7.66
N ALA A 440 -7.23 31.18 -7.21
CA ALA A 440 -6.64 31.72 -5.99
C ALA A 440 -7.66 31.75 -4.83
N THR A 441 -8.75 30.99 -4.93
CA THR A 441 -9.83 30.99 -3.93
C THR A 441 -9.41 30.55 -2.55
N LYS A 442 -8.32 29.78 -2.45
CA LYS A 442 -7.72 29.32 -1.19
C LYS A 442 -6.68 30.30 -0.61
N SER A 443 -6.36 31.39 -1.32
CA SER A 443 -5.47 32.42 -0.78
C SER A 443 -6.17 33.16 0.35
N THR A 444 -5.47 33.38 1.46
CA THR A 444 -6.01 34.02 2.66
C THR A 444 -5.34 35.35 2.94
N ASP A 445 -6.11 36.28 3.48
CA ASP A 445 -5.63 37.53 4.05
C ASP A 445 -6.37 37.73 5.38
N GLU A 446 -5.64 37.62 6.48
CA GLU A 446 -6.20 37.74 7.84
C GLU A 446 -6.59 39.17 8.20
N THR A 447 -6.12 40.16 7.44
CA THR A 447 -6.42 41.59 7.63
C THR A 447 -7.78 42.01 7.03
N GLN A 448 -8.40 41.14 6.22
CA GLN A 448 -9.65 41.39 5.46
C GLN A 448 -9.59 42.52 4.42
N ASP A 449 -8.39 42.88 3.94
CA ASP A 449 -8.23 43.89 2.90
C ASP A 449 -8.64 43.36 1.51
N SER A 450 -8.81 44.29 0.55
CA SER A 450 -9.03 43.90 -0.85
C SER A 450 -7.73 43.39 -1.45
N VAL A 451 -7.77 42.17 -1.99
CA VAL A 451 -6.60 41.44 -2.48
C VAL A 451 -6.59 41.42 -4.02
N ASP A 452 -5.45 41.79 -4.60
CA ASP A 452 -5.16 41.68 -6.03
C ASP A 452 -4.44 40.36 -6.33
N TYR A 453 -4.81 39.71 -7.44
CA TYR A 453 -4.25 38.43 -7.88
C TYR A 453 -3.63 38.59 -9.27
N GLU A 454 -2.32 38.41 -9.38
CA GLU A 454 -1.59 38.39 -10.65
C GLU A 454 -1.02 36.99 -10.90
N TRP A 455 -1.33 36.42 -12.07
CA TRP A 455 -0.85 35.11 -12.50
C TRP A 455 0.18 35.27 -13.63
N LYS A 456 1.27 34.51 -13.59
CA LYS A 456 2.12 34.26 -14.75
C LYS A 456 1.98 32.80 -15.17
N ILE A 457 1.46 32.56 -16.36
CA ILE A 457 1.22 31.23 -16.92
C ILE A 457 1.83 31.21 -18.32
N ASN A 458 2.82 30.33 -18.55
CA ASN A 458 3.49 30.17 -19.85
C ASN A 458 3.93 31.52 -20.49
N ASN A 459 4.64 32.36 -19.72
CA ASN A 459 5.09 33.71 -20.10
C ASN A 459 3.99 34.75 -20.40
N GLY A 460 2.72 34.43 -20.13
CA GLY A 460 1.60 35.38 -20.15
C GLY A 460 1.23 35.85 -18.75
N THR A 461 0.85 37.13 -18.60
CA THR A 461 0.36 37.70 -17.34
C THR A 461 -1.16 37.85 -17.36
N PHE A 462 -1.82 37.43 -16.29
CA PHE A 462 -3.29 37.46 -16.15
C PHE A 462 -3.68 37.99 -14.77
N GLU A 463 -4.85 38.62 -14.67
CA GLU A 463 -5.34 39.17 -13.41
C GLU A 463 -6.68 38.54 -13.04
N GLY A 464 -6.92 38.41 -11.73
CA GLY A 464 -8.19 37.98 -11.17
C GLY A 464 -8.10 36.71 -10.33
N LYS A 465 -9.11 36.52 -9.48
CA LYS A 465 -9.16 35.42 -8.51
C LYS A 465 -9.28 34.03 -9.18
N THR A 466 -9.75 33.99 -10.42
CA THR A 466 -9.83 32.77 -11.23
C THR A 466 -9.51 33.10 -12.69
N VAL A 467 -8.70 32.27 -13.33
CA VAL A 467 -8.27 32.38 -14.74
C VAL A 467 -8.52 31.04 -15.42
N THR A 468 -8.98 31.04 -16.68
CA THR A 468 -9.10 29.81 -17.49
C THR A 468 -8.24 29.87 -18.75
N ARG A 469 -7.58 28.75 -19.10
CA ARG A 469 -6.73 28.61 -20.30
C ARG A 469 -6.87 27.23 -20.93
N THR A 470 -6.53 27.15 -22.21
CA THR A 470 -6.38 25.89 -22.94
C THR A 470 -4.96 25.83 -23.51
N PHE A 471 -4.40 24.62 -23.58
CA PHE A 471 -3.04 24.37 -24.05
C PHE A 471 -3.08 23.39 -25.21
N ASN A 472 -2.42 23.73 -26.30
CA ASN A 472 -2.50 23.00 -27.57
C ASN A 472 -1.30 22.08 -27.83
N GLU A 473 -0.30 22.11 -26.95
CA GLU A 473 0.88 21.27 -27.00
C GLU A 473 1.06 20.59 -25.63
N PRO A 474 1.39 19.29 -25.60
CA PRO A 474 1.70 18.61 -24.36
C PRO A 474 3.02 19.14 -23.78
N GLY A 475 3.14 19.10 -22.45
CA GLY A 475 4.33 19.55 -21.74
C GLY A 475 4.00 20.17 -20.39
N GLU A 476 5.05 20.56 -19.67
CA GLU A 476 4.95 21.20 -18.37
C GLU A 476 4.92 22.73 -18.52
N TYR A 477 3.95 23.36 -17.86
CA TYR A 477 3.75 24.80 -17.89
C TYR A 477 3.90 25.36 -16.47
N PRO A 478 4.93 26.18 -16.20
CA PRO A 478 5.09 26.83 -14.90
C PRO A 478 3.99 27.88 -14.69
N VAL A 479 3.44 27.88 -13.49
CA VAL A 479 2.39 28.78 -13.00
C VAL A 479 2.91 29.49 -11.77
N GLU A 480 2.89 30.82 -11.79
CA GLU A 480 3.21 31.66 -10.63
C GLU A 480 1.98 32.52 -10.31
N LEU A 481 1.61 32.62 -9.04
CA LEU A 481 0.59 33.51 -8.52
C LEU A 481 1.23 34.47 -7.54
N THR A 482 1.11 35.77 -7.79
CA THR A 482 1.43 36.83 -6.83
C THR A 482 0.14 37.41 -6.28
N VAL A 483 -0.01 37.36 -4.96
CA VAL A 483 -1.11 37.94 -4.20
C VAL A 483 -0.63 39.23 -3.56
N ARG A 484 -1.39 40.33 -3.68
CA ARG A 484 -1.02 41.65 -3.13
C ARG A 484 -2.18 42.26 -2.33
N THR A 485 -1.89 42.73 -1.12
CA THR A 485 -2.85 43.47 -0.28
C THR A 485 -2.87 44.97 -0.63
N GLU A 486 -3.92 45.69 -0.26
CA GLU A 486 -4.02 47.14 -0.44
C GLU A 486 -2.94 47.90 0.35
N ALA A 487 -2.48 47.34 1.48
CA ALA A 487 -1.36 47.85 2.27
C ALA A 487 0.00 47.71 1.56
N GLY A 488 0.05 46.94 0.46
CA GLY A 488 1.22 46.77 -0.41
C GLY A 488 2.05 45.52 -0.11
N GLU A 489 1.63 44.69 0.83
CA GLU A 489 2.26 43.39 1.15
C GLU A 489 1.99 42.39 0.02
N THR A 490 2.90 41.45 -0.17
CA THR A 490 2.80 40.47 -1.25
C THR A 490 3.29 39.10 -0.82
N ASP A 491 2.65 38.07 -1.35
CA ASP A 491 3.13 36.69 -1.30
C ASP A 491 3.05 36.04 -2.68
N THR A 492 3.88 35.03 -2.94
CA THR A 492 3.97 34.36 -4.23
C THR A 492 4.00 32.84 -4.09
N ALA A 493 3.11 32.18 -4.83
CA ALA A 493 3.07 30.72 -4.93
C ALA A 493 3.45 30.28 -6.36
N THR A 494 4.04 29.09 -6.48
CA THR A 494 4.37 28.47 -7.77
C THR A 494 3.81 27.06 -7.85
N ALA A 495 3.35 26.66 -9.04
CA ALA A 495 2.87 25.31 -9.34
C ALA A 495 3.22 24.95 -10.79
N THR A 496 3.11 23.66 -11.14
CA THR A 496 3.30 23.18 -12.52
C THR A 496 2.00 22.56 -13.01
N LEU A 497 1.53 23.00 -14.19
CA LEU A 497 0.49 22.32 -14.95
C LEU A 497 1.13 21.32 -15.92
N THR A 498 0.71 20.07 -15.87
CA THR A 498 1.07 19.05 -16.86
C THR A 498 -0.02 18.94 -17.91
N VAL A 499 0.34 19.04 -19.19
CA VAL A 499 -0.58 18.81 -20.31
C VAL A 499 -0.17 17.57 -21.08
N GLU A 500 -1.08 16.61 -21.19
CA GLU A 500 -0.86 15.31 -21.81
C GLU A 500 -1.48 15.25 -23.21
N LYS A 501 -0.92 14.40 -24.08
CA LYS A 501 -1.51 14.19 -25.41
C LYS A 501 -2.86 13.51 -25.28
N ASP A 502 -3.79 13.89 -26.14
CA ASP A 502 -5.07 13.22 -26.29
C ASP A 502 -4.82 11.79 -26.84
N THR A 503 -4.87 10.78 -25.97
CA THR A 503 -4.74 9.36 -26.35
C THR A 503 -6.10 8.82 -26.76
N GLU A 504 -6.70 9.39 -27.81
CA GLU A 504 -7.77 8.70 -28.53
C GLU A 504 -7.11 7.67 -29.46
N THR A 505 -7.21 6.40 -29.09
CA THR A 505 -6.73 5.25 -29.87
C THR A 505 -7.31 5.27 -31.29
N GLU A 506 -6.50 5.54 -32.31
CA GLU A 506 -6.82 5.09 -33.67
C GLU A 506 -6.67 3.55 -33.74
N PRO A 507 -7.56 2.84 -34.44
CA PRO A 507 -7.51 1.38 -34.51
C PRO A 507 -6.32 0.88 -35.35
N ASP A 508 -5.65 -0.14 -34.83
CA ASP A 508 -4.44 -0.79 -35.34
C ASP A 508 -4.43 -1.09 -36.85
N GLY A 509 -3.29 -0.80 -37.48
CA GLY A 509 -2.85 -1.38 -38.74
C GLY A 509 -1.64 -2.32 -38.50
N PRO A 510 -1.51 -3.45 -39.21
CA PRO A 510 -0.60 -4.51 -38.79
C PRO A 510 0.84 -4.38 -39.29
N ASP A 511 1.73 -4.96 -38.49
CA ASP A 511 3.07 -5.53 -38.76
C ASP A 511 4.31 -4.60 -38.85
N GLN A 512 5.08 -4.56 -37.74
CA GLN A 512 6.53 -4.85 -37.76
C GLN A 512 7.03 -5.37 -36.38
N PRO A 513 8.02 -6.29 -36.33
CA PRO A 513 8.44 -6.98 -35.10
C PRO A 513 9.59 -6.28 -34.35
N ASP A 514 9.39 -6.21 -33.03
CA ASP A 514 10.26 -6.12 -31.85
C ASP A 514 11.74 -5.68 -31.96
N GLU A 515 12.06 -4.58 -31.27
CA GLU A 515 13.22 -4.45 -30.37
C GLU A 515 12.68 -4.18 -28.95
N PRO A 516 13.23 -4.77 -27.88
CA PRO A 516 12.76 -4.52 -26.53
C PRO A 516 13.39 -3.22 -26.02
N GLU A 517 12.59 -2.15 -25.99
CA GLU A 517 12.87 -1.05 -25.07
C GLU A 517 12.31 -1.50 -23.71
N ASP A 518 13.21 -1.99 -22.86
CA ASP A 518 12.97 -2.19 -21.44
C ASP A 518 12.92 -0.81 -20.77
N ASP A 519 11.79 -0.13 -20.97
CA ASP A 519 11.41 1.13 -20.33
C ASP A 519 9.95 1.05 -19.89
N SER A 520 9.61 -0.02 -19.15
CA SER A 520 8.33 -0.11 -18.46
C SER A 520 8.41 0.58 -17.10
N GLY A 521 8.77 1.86 -17.10
CA GLY A 521 8.42 2.77 -16.01
C GLY A 521 6.95 3.13 -16.15
N PHE A 522 6.04 2.29 -15.65
CA PHE A 522 4.62 2.63 -15.61
C PHE A 522 4.44 3.88 -14.74
N PRO A 523 3.75 4.94 -15.21
CA PRO A 523 3.44 6.09 -14.38
C PRO A 523 2.52 5.65 -13.24
N ILE A 524 3.04 5.69 -12.02
CA ILE A 524 2.30 5.39 -10.79
C ILE A 524 1.45 6.62 -10.44
N PRO A 525 0.11 6.51 -10.33
CA PRO A 525 -0.71 7.57 -9.77
C PRO A 525 -0.34 7.83 -8.29
N GLY A 526 0.42 8.91 -8.06
CA GLY A 526 0.43 9.77 -6.87
C GLY A 526 0.59 9.21 -5.45
N PHE A 527 0.74 7.89 -5.21
CA PHE A 527 1.18 7.36 -3.92
C PHE A 527 2.10 6.14 -4.04
N GLY A 528 3.15 6.18 -3.22
CA GLY A 528 4.23 5.21 -3.17
C GLY A 528 3.91 3.91 -2.43
N VAL A 529 4.73 2.92 -2.71
CA VAL A 529 4.61 1.52 -2.29
C VAL A 529 4.48 1.35 -0.76
N GLY A 530 5.04 2.23 0.09
CA GLY A 530 5.04 2.08 1.56
C GLY A 530 3.66 2.12 2.27
N VAL A 531 2.82 3.12 1.98
CA VAL A 531 1.46 3.22 2.53
C VAL A 531 0.53 2.24 1.83
N ALA A 532 0.81 2.02 0.54
CA ALA A 532 0.11 1.06 -0.27
C ALA A 532 0.28 -0.36 0.31
N ILE A 533 1.49 -0.84 0.64
CA ILE A 533 1.73 -2.18 1.22
C ILE A 533 0.79 -2.50 2.39
N ALA A 534 0.53 -1.54 3.29
CA ALA A 534 -0.36 -1.73 4.42
C ALA A 534 -1.84 -1.87 4.00
N ALA A 535 -2.30 -1.01 3.08
CA ALA A 535 -3.65 -1.10 2.52
C ALA A 535 -3.82 -2.27 1.51
N LEU A 536 -2.74 -2.76 0.91
CA LEU A 536 -2.74 -3.63 -0.27
C LEU A 536 -2.45 -5.08 -0.01
N LEU A 537 -1.66 -5.44 1.00
CA LEU A 537 -1.51 -6.86 1.36
C LEU A 537 -2.91 -7.50 1.52
N SER A 538 -3.86 -6.71 2.03
CA SER A 538 -5.30 -6.96 2.08
C SER A 538 -5.98 -7.18 0.72
N VAL A 539 -5.70 -6.33 -0.28
CA VAL A 539 -6.31 -6.34 -1.62
C VAL A 539 -5.70 -7.43 -2.50
N ALA A 540 -4.37 -7.58 -2.53
CA ALA A 540 -3.66 -8.61 -3.27
C ALA A 540 -4.11 -10.04 -2.88
N LEU A 541 -4.48 -10.27 -1.62
CA LEU A 541 -5.03 -11.54 -1.14
C LEU A 541 -6.46 -11.85 -1.60
N LEU A 542 -7.22 -10.82 -2.00
CA LEU A 542 -8.57 -10.97 -2.55
C LEU A 542 -8.56 -10.99 -4.08
N LEU A 543 -7.68 -10.19 -4.69
CA LEU A 543 -7.42 -10.15 -6.14
C LEU A 543 -6.57 -11.32 -6.63
N SER A 544 -5.92 -12.06 -5.74
CA SER A 544 -5.44 -13.42 -5.99
C SER A 544 -6.58 -14.41 -6.30
N ARG A 545 -7.76 -13.93 -6.71
CA ARG A 545 -8.84 -14.68 -7.32
C ARG A 545 -9.23 -14.03 -8.66
N ARG A 546 -8.72 -14.53 -9.79
CA ARG A 546 -9.64 -14.80 -10.94
C ARG A 546 -9.29 -14.35 -12.38
N GLN A 547 -8.16 -13.77 -12.76
CA GLN A 547 -7.85 -13.63 -14.21
C GLN A 547 -7.04 -14.80 -14.74
N THR A 548 -7.69 -15.68 -15.51
CA THR A 548 -7.59 -15.86 -16.97
C THR A 548 -8.57 -16.92 -17.42
#